data_AF-A0AA42Z1Q3-F1
#
_entry.id   AF-A0AA42Z1Q3-F1
#
_cell.length_a   1.000
_cell.length_b   1.000
_cell.length_c   1.000
_cell.angle_alpha   90.00
_cell.angle_beta   90.00
_cell.angle_gamma   90.00
#
_symmetry.space_group_name_H-M   'P 1'
#
loop_
_entity.id
_entity.type
_entity.pdbx_description
1 polymer ?
#
loop_
_entity_poly.entity_id
_entity_poly.type
_entity_poly.pdbx_seq_one_letter_code
_entity_poly.pdbx_strand_id
1 'polypeptide(L)'
;MKHAVRFLALLGILALAFTPGFSGDDDVTLEGAFVWARDDGNHEGDLKAVLSPTGEGAWDISFYFDWDDGPHIYTGSCAGSLDGELSGDIVSDGDGDMNFKFSGAFTDGTFSGTHGFVDDGEVKDAGTLTLSAKASE
;
A
#
# COMPACT_ATOMS: atom_id res chain seq x y z
N MET A 1 -0.32 -57.35 41.25
CA MET A 1 -0.16 -57.12 39.80
C MET A 1 -0.22 -55.60 39.61
N LYS A 2 0.91 -54.88 39.69
CA LYS A 2 1.86 -54.50 38.62
C LYS A 2 1.22 -53.83 37.40
N HIS A 3 1.69 -52.60 37.16
CA HIS A 3 1.65 -51.77 35.94
C HIS A 3 0.41 -50.87 35.77
N ALA A 4 0.47 -49.63 35.31
CA ALA A 4 1.55 -48.65 35.08
C ALA A 4 0.87 -47.33 34.67
N VAL A 5 1.54 -46.22 34.98
CA VAL A 5 1.26 -44.84 34.55
C VAL A 5 1.14 -44.74 33.02
N ARG A 6 0.32 -43.79 32.51
CA ARG A 6 0.63 -43.02 31.30
C ARG A 6 -0.13 -41.68 31.30
N PHE A 7 0.58 -40.65 31.75
CA PHE A 7 0.36 -39.25 31.39
C PHE A 7 0.43 -39.12 29.86
N LEU A 8 -0.55 -38.47 29.25
CA LEU A 8 -0.43 -37.95 27.89
C LEU A 8 -0.60 -36.43 27.97
N ALA A 9 0.54 -35.73 28.00
CA ALA A 9 0.59 -34.29 27.80
C ALA A 9 0.39 -34.04 26.30
N LEU A 10 -0.74 -33.42 25.94
CA LEU A 10 -0.94 -32.87 24.60
C LEU A 10 -0.17 -31.55 24.54
N LEU A 11 0.97 -31.61 23.83
CA LEU A 11 1.72 -30.45 23.36
C LEU A 11 0.80 -29.65 22.42
N GLY A 12 0.23 -28.56 22.92
CA GLY A 12 -0.35 -27.53 22.05
C GLY A 12 0.80 -26.78 21.39
N ILE A 13 1.05 -27.06 20.13
CA ILE A 13 1.97 -26.29 19.29
C ILE A 13 1.34 -24.91 19.11
N LEU A 14 1.83 -23.94 19.89
CA LEU A 14 1.60 -22.52 19.62
C LEU A 14 2.40 -22.18 18.36
N ALA A 15 1.73 -22.17 17.22
CA ALA A 15 2.29 -21.60 16.01
C ALA A 15 2.43 -20.09 16.23
N LEU A 16 3.62 -19.63 16.59
CA LEU A 16 3.99 -18.24 16.37
C LEU A 16 3.97 -18.04 14.85
N ALA A 17 2.92 -17.40 14.35
CA ALA A 17 2.98 -16.78 13.04
C ALA A 17 4.12 -15.77 13.10
N PHE A 18 5.19 -16.04 12.36
CA PHE A 18 6.22 -15.06 12.07
C PHE A 18 5.56 -14.06 11.11
N THR A 19 4.88 -13.05 11.66
CA THR A 19 4.52 -11.88 10.86
C THR A 19 5.83 -11.11 10.66
N PRO A 20 6.38 -10.99 9.43
CA PRO A 20 7.43 -10.01 9.20
C PRO A 20 6.82 -8.64 9.49
N GLY A 21 7.06 -8.15 10.70
CA GLY A 21 6.63 -6.81 11.08
C GLY A 21 7.47 -5.83 10.28
N PHE A 22 6.81 -5.03 9.44
CA PHE A 22 7.36 -3.79 8.91
C PHE A 22 7.47 -2.76 10.06
N SER A 23 8.30 -3.07 11.05
CA SER A 23 8.68 -2.17 12.13
C SER A 23 10.09 -1.67 11.83
N GLY A 24 10.20 -0.86 10.78
CA GLY A 24 11.44 -0.16 10.45
C GLY A 24 11.18 1.33 10.46
N ASP A 25 12.08 2.09 11.07
CA ASP A 25 12.20 3.54 10.88
C ASP A 25 12.68 3.90 9.45
N ASP A 26 12.80 2.89 8.58
CA ASP A 26 13.28 2.99 7.21
C ASP A 26 12.13 3.18 6.22
N ASP A 27 12.43 3.88 5.13
CA ASP A 27 11.50 4.04 4.02
C ASP A 27 11.11 2.69 3.39
N VAL A 28 9.82 2.52 3.10
CA VAL A 28 9.30 1.39 2.33
C VAL A 28 9.12 1.82 0.87
N THR A 29 9.75 1.10 -0.05
CA THR A 29 9.55 1.31 -1.49
C THR A 29 8.68 0.21 -2.07
N LEU A 30 7.60 0.60 -2.73
CA LEU A 30 6.72 -0.27 -3.51
C LEU A 30 6.82 0.10 -4.98
N GLU A 31 6.76 -0.88 -5.86
CA GLU A 31 6.78 -0.71 -7.31
C GLU A 31 5.65 -1.53 -7.94
N GLY A 32 5.11 -1.07 -9.06
CA GLY A 32 4.03 -1.73 -9.77
C GLY A 32 3.47 -0.82 -10.84
N ALA A 33 2.14 -0.74 -10.92
CA ALA A 33 1.46 -0.01 -11.99
C ALA A 33 0.22 0.73 -11.50
N PHE A 34 -0.17 1.73 -12.27
CA PHE A 34 -1.45 2.43 -12.15
C PHE A 34 -2.27 2.28 -13.43
N VAL A 35 -3.59 2.36 -13.27
CA VAL A 35 -4.55 2.48 -14.36
C VAL A 35 -5.42 3.70 -14.05
N TRP A 36 -5.44 4.67 -14.95
CA TRP A 36 -6.29 5.84 -14.90
C TRP A 36 -7.43 5.71 -15.92
N ALA A 37 -8.64 5.55 -15.44
CA ALA A 37 -9.84 5.46 -16.24
C ALA A 37 -10.17 6.81 -16.89
N ARG A 38 -10.34 6.83 -18.22
CA ARG A 38 -10.76 8.01 -18.98
C ARG A 38 -11.87 7.61 -19.95
N ASP A 39 -12.66 8.59 -20.36
CA ASP A 39 -13.74 8.38 -21.34
C ASP A 39 -13.21 7.92 -22.72
N ASP A 40 -11.98 8.28 -23.07
CA ASP A 40 -11.30 7.93 -24.32
C ASP A 40 -10.45 6.65 -24.24
N GLY A 41 -10.45 5.98 -23.08
CA GLY A 41 -9.69 4.76 -22.81
C GLY A 41 -8.76 4.91 -21.62
N ASN A 42 -8.35 3.79 -21.04
CA ASN A 42 -7.46 3.80 -19.89
C ASN A 42 -6.06 4.31 -20.28
N HIS A 43 -5.48 5.13 -19.41
CA HIS A 43 -4.05 5.41 -19.41
C HIS A 43 -3.39 4.55 -18.33
N GLU A 44 -2.31 3.86 -18.65
CA GLU A 44 -1.66 2.91 -17.75
C GLU A 44 -0.16 3.16 -17.76
N GLY A 45 0.50 2.97 -16.62
CA GLY A 45 1.93 3.20 -16.50
C GLY A 45 2.54 2.58 -15.26
N ASP A 46 3.87 2.56 -15.23
CA ASP A 46 4.63 2.12 -14.07
C ASP A 46 4.47 3.14 -12.93
N LEU A 47 4.42 2.64 -11.70
CA LEU A 47 4.27 3.43 -10.49
C LEU A 47 5.27 2.98 -9.45
N LYS A 48 5.99 3.94 -8.86
CA LYS A 48 6.80 3.74 -7.66
C LYS A 48 6.22 4.56 -6.52
N ALA A 49 6.02 3.93 -5.36
CA ALA A 49 5.63 4.58 -4.13
C ALA A 49 6.76 4.49 -3.11
N VAL A 50 7.11 5.60 -2.47
CA VAL A 50 8.04 5.64 -1.33
C VAL A 50 7.28 6.12 -0.11
N LEU A 51 7.24 5.31 0.93
CA LEU A 51 6.54 5.57 2.18
C LEU A 51 7.57 5.80 3.28
N SER A 52 7.62 7.02 3.81
CA SER A 52 8.50 7.43 4.89
C SER A 52 7.74 7.44 6.23
N PRO A 53 8.11 6.60 7.20
CA PRO A 53 7.36 6.50 8.46
C PRO A 53 7.30 7.82 9.21
N THR A 54 6.11 8.24 9.63
CA THR A 54 5.88 9.43 10.48
C THR A 54 5.33 9.07 11.86
N GLY A 55 4.93 7.82 12.05
CA GLY A 55 4.44 7.27 13.30
C GLY A 55 3.93 5.84 13.12
N GLU A 56 3.40 5.26 14.18
CA GLU A 56 2.80 3.92 14.13
C GLU A 56 1.62 3.91 13.16
N GLY A 57 1.74 3.13 12.06
CA GLY A 57 0.70 3.00 11.04
C GLY A 57 0.47 4.25 10.20
N ALA A 58 1.45 5.17 10.13
CA ALA A 58 1.36 6.41 9.37
C ALA A 58 2.66 6.73 8.62
N TRP A 59 2.53 7.24 7.39
CA TRP A 59 3.64 7.58 6.51
C TRP A 59 3.37 8.87 5.73
N ASP A 60 4.43 9.62 5.46
CA ASP A 60 4.47 10.50 4.29
C ASP A 60 4.71 9.63 3.06
N ILE A 61 4.06 9.94 1.94
CA ILE A 61 4.14 9.12 0.72
C ILE A 61 4.46 9.97 -0.50
N SER A 62 5.32 9.44 -1.37
CA SER A 62 5.64 10.01 -2.69
C SER A 62 5.42 8.97 -3.78
N PHE A 63 4.57 9.30 -4.76
CA PHE A 63 4.32 8.53 -5.97
C PHE A 63 5.09 9.11 -7.14
N TYR A 64 5.90 8.28 -7.80
CA TYR A 64 6.69 8.61 -8.97
C TYR A 64 6.14 7.84 -10.17
N PHE A 65 5.80 8.54 -11.24
CA PHE A 65 5.28 7.95 -12.47
C PHE A 65 5.56 8.88 -13.65
N ASP A 66 5.54 8.32 -14.85
CA ASP A 66 5.59 9.12 -16.08
C ASP A 66 4.16 9.36 -16.58
N TRP A 67 3.88 10.60 -17.00
CA TRP A 67 2.67 11.00 -17.71
C TRP A 67 3.05 11.64 -19.05
N ASP A 68 2.09 11.86 -19.95
CA ASP A 68 2.30 12.27 -21.35
C ASP A 68 3.39 13.36 -21.57
N ASP A 69 3.56 14.30 -20.65
CA ASP A 69 4.51 15.41 -20.69
C ASP A 69 5.81 15.22 -19.89
N GLY A 70 5.95 14.12 -19.15
CA GLY A 70 7.18 13.72 -18.48
C GLY A 70 6.98 13.08 -17.10
N PRO A 71 8.05 13.02 -16.28
CA PRO A 71 7.99 12.45 -14.94
C PRO A 71 7.26 13.38 -13.96
N HIS A 72 6.40 12.80 -13.13
CA HIS A 72 5.65 13.45 -12.06
C HIS A 72 5.95 12.84 -10.69
N ILE A 73 5.79 13.67 -9.65
CA ILE A 73 5.92 13.26 -8.25
C ILE A 73 4.70 13.76 -7.47
N TYR A 74 3.78 12.87 -7.14
CA TYR A 74 2.62 13.23 -6.31
C TYR A 74 2.90 12.88 -4.86
N THR A 75 2.64 13.80 -3.93
CA THR A 75 3.05 13.64 -2.52
C THR A 75 1.87 13.78 -1.58
N GLY A 76 1.94 13.16 -0.42
CA GLY A 76 0.92 13.33 0.61
C GLY A 76 1.16 12.44 1.82
N SER A 77 0.08 11.99 2.45
CA SER A 77 0.15 11.17 3.66
C SER A 77 -0.78 9.96 3.57
N CYS A 78 -0.39 8.86 4.19
CA CYS A 78 -1.20 7.65 4.26
C CYS A 78 -1.16 7.01 5.64
N ALA A 79 -2.17 6.21 5.94
CA ALA A 79 -2.30 5.48 7.19
C ALA A 79 -2.96 4.12 6.98
N GLY A 80 -2.65 3.18 7.87
CA GLY A 80 -3.14 1.81 7.82
C GLY A 80 -2.05 0.80 8.14
N SER A 81 -2.02 -0.31 7.41
CA SER A 81 -1.05 -1.39 7.58
C SER A 81 -0.52 -1.92 6.26
N LEU A 82 0.77 -2.25 6.22
CA LEU A 82 1.46 -2.84 5.05
C LEU A 82 1.22 -4.36 4.89
N ASP A 83 0.34 -4.92 5.71
CA ASP A 83 -0.19 -6.29 5.63
C ASP A 83 -1.73 -6.32 5.69
N GLY A 84 -2.37 -5.15 5.55
CA GLY A 84 -3.81 -4.97 5.69
C GLY A 84 -4.30 -3.82 4.81
N GLU A 85 -5.26 -3.05 5.32
CA GLU A 85 -5.80 -1.88 4.60
C GLU A 85 -4.83 -0.70 4.68
N LEU A 86 -4.69 0.03 3.57
CA LEU A 86 -3.90 1.25 3.47
C LEU A 86 -4.70 2.28 2.67
N SER A 87 -4.74 3.52 3.16
CA SER A 87 -5.40 4.63 2.46
C SER A 87 -4.65 5.93 2.69
N GLY A 88 -4.82 6.89 1.78
CA GLY A 88 -4.12 8.16 1.89
C GLY A 88 -4.70 9.28 1.05
N ASP A 89 -4.18 10.46 1.34
CA ASP A 89 -4.46 11.74 0.68
C ASP A 89 -3.21 12.19 -0.05
N ILE A 90 -3.37 12.62 -1.30
CA ILE A 90 -2.29 12.94 -2.22
C ILE A 90 -2.57 14.28 -2.90
N VAL A 91 -1.52 15.07 -3.11
CA VAL A 91 -1.54 16.35 -3.81
C VAL A 91 -0.62 16.24 -5.03
N SER A 92 -1.11 16.70 -6.18
CA SER A 92 -0.32 16.79 -7.42
C SER A 92 0.81 17.83 -7.32
N ASP A 93 1.87 17.66 -8.09
CA ASP A 93 3.01 18.60 -8.20
C ASP A 93 2.78 19.82 -9.12
N GLY A 94 1.63 19.93 -9.79
CA GLY A 94 1.35 20.97 -10.79
C GLY A 94 0.55 22.18 -10.30
N ASP A 95 0.46 23.21 -11.15
CA ASP A 95 -0.23 24.51 -10.92
C ASP A 95 -1.74 24.41 -10.58
N GLY A 96 -2.31 23.21 -10.58
CA GLY A 96 -3.73 22.95 -10.37
C GLY A 96 -4.12 22.36 -9.00
N ASP A 97 -3.16 22.13 -8.09
CA ASP A 97 -3.36 21.53 -6.75
C ASP A 97 -4.52 20.51 -6.73
N MET A 98 -4.41 19.47 -7.56
CA MET A 98 -5.40 18.40 -7.57
C MET A 98 -5.21 17.55 -6.33
N ASN A 99 -6.30 17.33 -5.61
CA ASN A 99 -6.34 16.46 -4.45
C ASN A 99 -6.86 15.10 -4.87
N PHE A 100 -6.17 14.05 -4.44
CA PHE A 100 -6.53 12.67 -4.69
C PHE A 100 -6.64 11.91 -3.38
N LYS A 101 -7.48 10.87 -3.40
CA LYS A 101 -7.52 9.86 -2.36
C LYS A 101 -7.24 8.50 -2.97
N PHE A 102 -6.55 7.64 -2.24
CA PHE A 102 -6.42 6.23 -2.58
C PHE A 102 -6.78 5.36 -1.40
N SER A 103 -7.23 4.14 -1.68
CA SER A 103 -7.52 3.13 -0.68
C SER A 103 -7.42 1.73 -1.26
N GLY A 104 -6.93 0.79 -0.49
CA GLY A 104 -6.83 -0.61 -0.89
C GLY A 104 -6.35 -1.49 0.24
N ALA A 105 -5.96 -2.70 -0.10
CA ALA A 105 -5.43 -3.66 0.86
C ALA A 105 -4.26 -4.47 0.30
N PHE A 106 -3.38 -4.90 1.18
CA PHE A 106 -2.35 -5.88 0.87
C PHE A 106 -2.91 -7.29 0.95
N THR A 107 -2.65 -8.09 -0.08
CA THR A 107 -2.87 -9.54 -0.10
C THR A 107 -1.60 -10.19 -0.64
N ASP A 108 -1.03 -11.12 0.12
CA ASP A 108 0.20 -11.83 -0.24
C ASP A 108 1.38 -10.90 -0.64
N GLY A 109 1.49 -9.74 0.03
CA GLY A 109 2.56 -8.76 -0.20
C GLY A 109 2.31 -7.80 -1.38
N THR A 110 1.16 -7.89 -2.03
CA THR A 110 0.72 -6.98 -3.10
C THR A 110 -0.43 -6.11 -2.62
N PHE A 111 -0.23 -4.80 -2.65
CA PHE A 111 -1.30 -3.82 -2.52
C PHE A 111 -2.15 -3.80 -3.80
N SER A 112 -3.46 -3.87 -3.63
CA SER A 112 -4.44 -3.60 -4.68
C SER A 112 -5.47 -2.61 -4.16
N GLY A 113 -5.69 -1.53 -4.89
CA GLY A 113 -6.57 -0.46 -4.47
C GLY A 113 -7.09 0.40 -5.61
N THR A 114 -7.91 1.37 -5.25
CA THR A 114 -8.41 2.42 -6.14
C THR A 114 -7.83 3.77 -5.77
N HIS A 115 -7.88 4.70 -6.71
CA HIS A 115 -7.61 6.11 -6.47
C HIS A 115 -8.65 6.98 -7.18
N GLY A 116 -8.87 8.18 -6.67
CA GLY A 116 -9.87 9.09 -7.19
C GLY A 116 -9.55 10.55 -6.88
N PHE A 117 -10.12 11.45 -7.67
CA PHE A 117 -10.02 12.89 -7.43
C PHE A 117 -10.99 13.30 -6.34
N VAL A 118 -10.62 14.29 -5.56
CA VAL A 118 -11.53 14.99 -4.66
C VAL A 118 -12.09 16.21 -5.39
N ASP A 119 -13.41 16.21 -5.64
CA ASP A 119 -14.14 17.32 -6.24
C ASP A 119 -15.35 17.67 -5.36
N ASP A 120 -15.42 18.93 -4.92
CA ASP A 120 -16.42 19.42 -3.94
C ASP A 120 -16.55 18.54 -2.67
N GLY A 121 -15.43 17.94 -2.23
CA GLY A 121 -15.37 17.05 -1.07
C GLY A 121 -15.82 15.61 -1.33
N GLU A 122 -16.24 15.27 -2.56
CA GLU A 122 -16.57 13.92 -2.99
C GLU A 122 -15.40 13.26 -3.72
N VAL A 123 -15.21 11.95 -3.49
CA VAL A 123 -14.22 11.18 -4.23
C VAL A 123 -14.85 10.63 -5.50
N LYS A 124 -14.32 11.05 -6.65
CA LYS A 124 -14.65 10.49 -7.96
C LYS A 124 -13.58 9.48 -8.34
N ASP A 125 -13.99 8.22 -8.48
CA ASP A 125 -13.08 7.13 -8.86
C ASP A 125 -12.36 7.45 -10.19
N ALA A 126 -11.04 7.32 -10.17
CA ALA A 126 -10.15 7.63 -11.28
C ALA A 126 -9.40 6.38 -11.77
N GLY A 127 -9.46 5.27 -11.03
CA GLY A 127 -8.92 3.98 -11.46
C GLY A 127 -8.19 3.22 -10.37
N THR A 128 -7.21 2.39 -10.73
CA THR A 128 -6.64 1.38 -9.84
C THR A 128 -5.14 1.50 -9.67
N LEU A 129 -4.65 1.04 -8.52
CA LEU A 129 -3.23 0.93 -8.18
C LEU A 129 -2.92 -0.53 -7.83
N THR A 130 -1.80 -1.05 -8.35
CA THR A 130 -1.26 -2.36 -7.96
C THR A 130 0.22 -2.22 -7.66
N LEU A 131 0.64 -2.48 -6.43
CA LEU A 131 1.99 -2.20 -5.94
C LEU A 131 2.50 -3.36 -5.10
N SER A 132 3.78 -3.69 -5.19
CA SER A 132 4.42 -4.70 -4.34
C SER A 132 5.78 -4.22 -3.87
N ALA A 133 6.23 -4.70 -2.71
CA ALA A 133 7.60 -4.44 -2.28
C ALA A 133 8.58 -4.96 -3.34
N LYS A 134 9.57 -4.15 -3.69
CA LYS A 134 10.63 -4.60 -4.61
C LYS A 134 11.33 -5.80 -3.96
N ALA A 135 11.39 -6.93 -4.66
CA ALA A 135 12.22 -8.04 -4.21
C ALA A 135 13.67 -7.55 -4.12
N SER A 136 14.30 -7.71 -2.96
CA SER A 136 15.72 -7.45 -2.80
C SER A 136 16.47 -8.42 -3.72
N GLU A 137 17.19 -7.90 -4.72
CA GLU A 137 18.11 -8.70 -5.55
C GLU A 137 19.37 -9.12 -4.79
#